data_AF-A0A496V1P3-F1
#
_entry.id   AF-A0A496V1P3-F1
#
_cell.length_a   1.000
_cell.length_b   1.000
_cell.length_c   1.000
_cell.angle_alpha   90.00
_cell.angle_beta   90.00
_cell.angle_gamma   90.00
#
_symmetry.space_group_name_H-M   'P 1'
#
loop_
_entity.id
_entity.type
_entity.pdbx_description
1 polymer ?
#
loop_
_entity_poly.entity_id
_entity_poly.type
_entity_poly.pdbx_seq_one_letter_code
_entity_poly.pdbx_strand_id
1 'polypeptide(L)'
;SVNGDTTAFSSATDTASLTVNALNDAPVFDSTEVTSVDEDSPYSYSIVASDIDTGDTLTITAQTTLPSWLSLTTTGGGTETLSGTPTNSEVGIIL
;
A
#
# COMPACT_ATOMS: atom_id res chain seq x y z
N SER A 1 -47.30 4.28 -27.48
CA SER A 1 -46.90 3.69 -26.19
C SER A 1 -48.00 3.99 -25.21
N VAL A 2 -48.77 2.99 -24.79
CA VAL A 2 -49.87 3.16 -23.83
C VAL A 2 -49.47 2.44 -22.56
N ASN A 3 -48.91 3.17 -21.60
CA ASN A 3 -48.73 2.74 -20.20
C ASN A 3 -48.61 3.98 -19.30
N GLY A 4 -49.67 4.79 -19.31
CA GLY A 4 -49.95 5.79 -18.28
C GLY A 4 -51.44 5.69 -18.01
N ASP A 5 -51.84 4.69 -17.22
CA ASP A 5 -53.24 4.42 -16.94
C ASP A 5 -53.79 5.43 -15.92
N THR A 6 -55.08 5.72 -16.04
CA THR A 6 -55.76 6.94 -15.57
C THR A 6 -56.21 6.90 -14.11
N THR A 7 -55.60 6.09 -13.25
CA THR A 7 -55.89 6.11 -11.81
C THR A 7 -54.85 6.96 -11.08
N ALA A 8 -55.31 8.02 -10.41
CA ALA A 8 -54.48 8.69 -9.41
C ALA A 8 -53.96 7.60 -8.45
N PHE A 9 -52.65 7.56 -8.23
CA PHE A 9 -51.90 6.54 -7.46
C PHE A 9 -51.33 5.30 -8.20
N SER A 10 -51.12 5.31 -9.53
CA SER A 10 -50.31 4.25 -10.16
C SER A 10 -48.80 4.42 -9.88
N SER A 11 -48.15 3.43 -9.28
CA SER A 11 -46.69 3.33 -9.19
C SER A 11 -46.19 2.14 -9.99
N ALA A 12 -45.23 2.35 -10.89
CA ALA A 12 -44.52 1.29 -11.59
C ALA A 12 -43.05 1.30 -11.14
N THR A 13 -42.51 0.12 -10.84
CA THR A 13 -41.09 -0.09 -10.56
C THR A 13 -40.44 -0.73 -11.76
N ASP A 14 -39.25 -0.26 -12.11
CA ASP A 14 -38.40 -0.86 -13.14
C ASP A 14 -37.02 -1.12 -12.54
N THR A 15 -36.30 -2.10 -13.09
CA THR A 15 -34.96 -2.49 -12.64
C THR A 15 -33.96 -2.27 -13.75
N ALA A 16 -32.94 -1.45 -13.48
CA ALA A 16 -31.77 -1.31 -14.33
C ALA A 16 -30.60 -2.09 -13.73
N SER A 17 -29.77 -2.68 -14.60
CA SER A 17 -28.48 -3.23 -14.20
C SER A 17 -27.35 -2.27 -14.57
N LEU A 18 -26.39 -2.14 -13.67
CA LEU A 18 -25.14 -1.42 -13.90
C LEU A 18 -23.98 -2.40 -13.69
N THR A 19 -23.13 -2.53 -14.69
CA THR A 19 -21.86 -3.25 -14.56
C THR A 19 -20.76 -2.23 -14.33
N VAL A 20 -20.03 -2.36 -13.23
CA VAL A 20 -18.79 -1.63 -12.96
C VAL A 20 -17.64 -2.59 -13.16
N ASN A 21 -16.71 -2.25 -14.04
CA ASN A 21 -15.47 -3.00 -14.23
C ASN A 21 -14.38 -2.33 -13.40
N ALA A 22 -13.76 -3.06 -12.48
CA ALA A 22 -12.57 -2.58 -11.77
C ALA A 22 -11.40 -2.45 -12.76
N LEU A 23 -10.57 -1.43 -12.55
CA LEU A 23 -9.28 -1.27 -13.22
C LEU A 23 -8.20 -1.54 -12.20
N ASN A 24 -7.06 -2.05 -12.65
CA ASN A 24 -5.91 -2.27 -11.78
C ASN A 24 -5.39 -0.91 -11.29
N ASP A 25 -5.32 -0.75 -9.98
CA ASP A 25 -4.71 0.33 -9.26
C ASP A 25 -3.24 -0.01 -8.93
N ALA A 26 -2.43 0.99 -8.60
CA ALA A 26 -1.04 0.75 -8.19
C ALA A 26 -0.96 0.64 -6.66
N PRO A 27 -0.03 -0.15 -6.12
CA PRO A 27 0.16 -0.24 -4.69
C PRO A 27 0.68 1.07 -4.10
N VAL A 28 0.34 1.33 -2.84
CA VAL A 28 0.72 2.53 -2.08
C VAL A 28 1.44 2.16 -0.79
N PHE A 29 2.36 3.00 -0.33
CA PHE A 29 2.95 2.87 1.01
C PHE A 29 2.06 3.58 2.03
N ASP A 30 1.76 2.88 3.12
CA ASP A 30 0.98 3.36 4.25
C ASP A 30 1.85 3.73 5.46
N SER A 31 3.12 3.31 5.46
CA SER A 31 4.06 3.57 6.54
C SER A 31 4.72 4.94 6.43
N THR A 32 5.10 5.52 7.57
CA THR A 32 5.93 6.73 7.65
C THR A 32 7.37 6.36 7.90
N GLU A 33 8.28 6.91 7.10
CA GLU A 33 9.71 6.61 7.16
C GLU A 33 10.35 7.03 8.49
N VAL A 34 11.29 6.21 8.97
CA VAL A 34 12.23 6.59 10.03
C VAL A 34 13.53 7.01 9.37
N THR A 35 13.82 8.30 9.38
CA THR A 35 14.90 8.90 8.57
C THR A 35 16.21 9.13 9.33
N SER A 36 16.25 8.82 10.64
CA SER A 36 17.44 9.04 11.47
C SER A 36 17.53 8.04 12.60
N VAL A 37 18.76 7.69 12.96
CA VAL A 37 19.14 6.90 14.13
C VAL A 37 20.56 7.32 14.53
N ASP A 38 20.87 7.27 15.82
CA ASP A 38 22.24 7.51 16.29
C ASP A 38 23.15 6.32 15.94
N GLU A 39 24.45 6.55 15.82
CA GLU A 39 25.40 5.44 15.76
C GLU A 39 25.28 4.53 16.99
N ASP A 40 25.65 3.26 16.80
CA ASP A 40 25.57 2.19 17.79
C ASP A 40 24.15 1.93 18.35
N SER A 41 23.13 2.61 17.80
CA SER A 41 21.74 2.45 18.19
C SER A 41 20.98 1.58 17.19
N PRO A 42 20.12 0.66 17.66
CA PRO A 42 19.34 -0.19 16.76
C PRO A 42 18.32 0.64 15.97
N TYR A 43 18.35 0.48 14.65
CA TYR A 43 17.36 0.97 13.72
C TYR A 43 16.35 -0.13 13.41
N SER A 44 15.08 0.25 13.38
CA SER A 44 14.00 -0.60 12.89
C SER A 44 12.92 0.28 12.26
N TYR A 45 12.55 -0.05 11.03
CA TYR A 45 11.47 0.59 10.29
C TYR A 45 10.61 -0.49 9.63
N SER A 46 9.34 -0.55 10.03
CA SER A 46 8.34 -1.43 9.40
C SER A 46 7.73 -0.70 8.20
N ILE A 47 8.00 -1.23 7.01
CA ILE A 47 7.41 -0.79 5.77
C ILE A 47 6.05 -1.48 5.64
N VAL A 48 5.02 -0.71 5.36
CA VAL A 48 3.67 -1.21 5.10
C VAL A 48 3.20 -0.63 3.78
N ALA A 49 2.70 -1.49 2.91
CA ALA A 49 2.07 -1.15 1.65
C ALA A 49 0.75 -1.91 1.49
N SER A 50 -0.18 -1.29 0.77
CA SER A 50 -1.46 -1.87 0.43
C SER A 50 -1.79 -1.66 -1.04
N ASP A 51 -2.69 -2.50 -1.54
CA ASP A 51 -3.30 -2.39 -2.85
C ASP A 51 -4.80 -2.65 -2.69
N ILE A 52 -5.62 -1.85 -3.36
CA ILE A 52 -7.08 -1.94 -3.26
C ILE A 52 -7.61 -3.12 -4.07
N ASP A 53 -6.83 -3.63 -5.04
CA ASP A 53 -7.16 -4.79 -5.83
C ASP A 53 -6.99 -6.08 -5.02
N THR A 54 -8.12 -6.63 -4.58
CA THR A 54 -8.13 -7.84 -3.76
C THR A 54 -7.60 -9.05 -4.53
N GLY A 55 -6.62 -9.74 -3.97
CA GLY A 55 -6.03 -10.96 -4.56
C GLY A 55 -4.64 -10.73 -5.15
N ASP A 56 -4.21 -9.48 -5.28
CA ASP A 56 -2.86 -9.14 -5.70
C ASP A 56 -1.84 -9.46 -4.60
N THR A 57 -0.63 -9.83 -5.04
CA THR A 57 0.50 -10.11 -4.15
C THR A 57 1.51 -8.98 -4.23
N LEU A 58 1.77 -8.35 -3.09
CA LEU A 58 2.74 -7.26 -3.00
C LEU A 58 4.15 -7.79 -2.70
N THR A 59 5.10 -7.24 -3.44
CA THR A 59 6.54 -7.46 -3.23
C THR A 59 7.21 -6.11 -3.05
N ILE A 60 7.92 -5.93 -1.94
CA ILE A 60 8.72 -4.74 -1.68
C ILE A 60 10.20 -5.11 -1.84
N THR A 61 10.92 -4.32 -2.64
CA THR A 61 12.35 -4.51 -2.90
C THR A 61 13.11 -3.20 -2.71
N ALA A 62 14.38 -3.30 -2.30
CA ALA A 62 15.27 -2.16 -2.32
C ALA A 62 15.73 -1.89 -3.77
N GLN A 63 15.48 -0.69 -4.29
CA GLN A 63 15.87 -0.31 -5.65
C GLN A 63 17.39 -0.09 -5.80
N THR A 64 18.06 0.26 -4.71
CA THR A 64 19.51 0.47 -4.64
C THR A 64 20.14 -0.51 -3.66
N THR A 65 21.46 -0.66 -3.75
CA THR A 65 22.22 -1.38 -2.73
C THR A 65 22.02 -0.69 -1.39
N LEU A 66 21.51 -1.43 -0.41
CA LEU A 66 21.39 -0.94 0.96
C LEU A 66 22.80 -0.66 1.55
N PRO A 67 22.92 0.30 2.48
CA PRO A 67 24.11 0.41 3.32
C PRO A 67 24.46 -0.93 3.96
N SER A 68 25.75 -1.17 4.21
CA SER A 68 26.23 -2.40 4.86
C SER A 68 25.57 -2.67 6.22
N TRP A 69 25.21 -1.62 6.94
CA TRP A 69 24.57 -1.73 8.26
C TRP A 69 23.08 -2.03 8.19
N LEU A 70 22.43 -1.94 7.02
CA LEU A 70 20.98 -2.00 6.85
C LEU A 70 20.56 -3.23 6.04
N SER A 71 19.56 -3.96 6.54
CA SER A 71 19.00 -5.13 5.87
C SER A 71 17.49 -5.03 5.74
N LEU A 72 16.96 -5.42 4.57
CA LEU A 72 15.54 -5.61 4.34
C LEU A 72 15.18 -7.08 4.62
N THR A 73 14.37 -7.31 5.64
CA THR A 73 13.81 -8.62 5.96
C THR A 73 12.43 -8.76 5.36
N THR A 74 12.27 -9.78 4.51
CA THR A 74 10.99 -10.04 3.85
C THR A 74 10.06 -10.87 4.73
N THR A 75 8.94 -10.29 5.17
CA THR A 75 7.80 -10.96 5.80
C THR A 75 6.66 -11.23 4.83
N GLY A 76 6.62 -10.52 3.69
CA GLY A 76 5.67 -10.72 2.61
C GLY A 76 4.29 -10.09 2.87
N GLY A 77 3.45 -10.08 1.83
CA GLY A 77 2.08 -9.58 1.92
C GLY A 77 2.00 -8.07 2.15
N GLY A 78 2.96 -7.31 1.61
CA GLY A 78 2.99 -5.84 1.73
C GLY A 78 3.56 -5.31 3.04
N THR A 79 4.06 -6.17 3.93
CA THR A 79 4.80 -5.73 5.12
C THR A 79 6.23 -6.26 5.06
N GLU A 80 7.22 -5.38 5.24
CA GLU A 80 8.64 -5.74 5.37
C GLU A 80 9.29 -4.94 6.51
N THR A 81 10.50 -5.33 6.93
CA THR A 81 11.27 -4.59 7.95
C THR A 81 12.66 -4.22 7.45
N LEU A 82 13.00 -2.93 7.49
CA LEU A 82 14.37 -2.46 7.43
C LEU A 82 14.95 -2.42 8.85
N SER A 83 16.09 -3.07 9.06
CA SER A 83 16.74 -3.11 10.38
C SER A 83 18.25 -3.15 10.29
N GLY A 84 18.91 -2.66 11.34
CA GLY A 84 20.35 -2.49 11.33
C GLY A 84 20.88 -1.74 12.55
N THR A 85 22.20 -1.62 12.66
CA THR A 85 22.86 -0.75 13.63
C THR A 85 24.01 -0.05 12.91
N PRO A 86 23.94 1.26 12.64
CA PRO A 86 25.04 1.98 12.04
C PRO A 86 26.20 2.10 13.02
N THR A 87 27.41 2.12 12.47
CA THR A 87 28.66 2.36 13.16
C THR A 87 29.08 3.82 13.01
N ASN A 88 30.12 4.24 13.74
CA ASN A 88 30.76 5.54 13.55
C ASN A 88 31.18 5.85 12.11
N SER A 89 31.45 4.82 11.30
CA SER A 89 31.82 5.01 9.88
C SER A 89 30.66 5.47 9.00
N GLU A 90 29.42 5.35 9.48
CA GLU A 90 28.18 5.63 8.74
C GLU A 90 27.48 6.93 9.21
N VAL A 91 28.06 7.63 10.20
CA VAL A 91 27.54 8.92 10.69
C VAL A 91 27.56 9.98 9.59
N GLY A 92 26.42 10.64 9.36
CA GLY A 92 26.29 11.76 8.42
C GLY A 92 26.28 11.36 6.95
N ILE A 93 26.30 10.06 6.63
CA ILE A 93 26.10 9.57 5.27
C ILE A 93 24.60 9.62 4.97
N ILE A 94 24.22 10.45 4.00
CA ILE A 94 22.86 10.49 3.45
C ILE A 94 22.88 9.64 2.17
N LEU A 95 21.96 8.69 2.04
CA LEU A 95 21.78 7.86 0.85
C LEU A 95 21.23 8.65 -0.33
#